data_AF-A0A1Y1JP09-F1
#
_entry.id   AF-A0A1Y1JP09-F1
#
_cell.length_a   1.000
_cell.length_b   1.000
_cell.length_c   1.000
_cell.angle_alpha   90.00
_cell.angle_beta   90.00
_cell.angle_gamma   90.00
#
_symmetry.space_group_name_H-M   'P 1'
#
loop_
_entity.id
_entity.type
_entity.pdbx_description
1 polymer ?
#
loop_
_entity_poly.entity_id
_entity_poly.type
_entity_poly.pdbx_seq_one_letter_code
_entity_poly.pdbx_strand_id
1 'polypeptide(L)'
;MAENITVNKDFNFEGIFPTCRKEYERVKGRDRGFWTKFSSMCSDFRNNINVIGYDFHVSDLCSYLGVYLHHIEHNTDNDKKRRCLYFFYKLKDLVSTYNGQCYTTNECYEKMIQGYKPQFGKPKNYPAKISHVCNVYAADNNIDHNTFQVMKYLDDLHIKFEYLKSTNQKTNKHLCDSNNECMDIYDKLSEINRKSQNKGLKSELDKFKSDYDKYVKSNPPCEDQANLLYLSSGSNTGIAVSTFAIIIILFVLYKVEKKLNILYYTVFGKFLKSPVKKVKRSLKKNKNDHFNLIYSFENAQNDSYYNNHRIAYSSVD
;
A
#
# COMPACT_ATOMS: atom_id res chain seq x y z
N MET A 1 -12.94 -2.00 -13.72
CA MET A 1 -11.76 -2.49 -14.47
C MET A 1 -10.54 -2.26 -13.59
N ALA A 2 -9.71 -3.27 -13.35
CA ALA A 2 -8.43 -3.05 -12.67
C ALA A 2 -7.47 -2.35 -13.64
N GLU A 3 -6.96 -1.17 -13.28
CA GLU A 3 -5.94 -0.49 -14.09
C GLU A 3 -4.66 -1.34 -14.16
N ASN A 4 -4.18 -1.62 -15.37
CA ASN A 4 -2.95 -2.35 -15.57
C ASN A 4 -1.75 -1.39 -15.48
N ILE A 5 -1.36 -1.04 -14.27
CA ILE A 5 -0.23 -0.12 -14.00
C ILE A 5 1.09 -0.88 -14.18
N THR A 6 1.94 -0.41 -15.10
CA THR A 6 3.32 -0.87 -15.27
C THR A 6 4.23 0.34 -15.34
N VAL A 7 5.20 0.46 -14.42
CA VAL A 7 6.14 1.57 -14.37
C VAL A 7 7.37 1.32 -15.22
N ASN A 8 7.99 2.39 -15.73
CA ASN A 8 9.29 2.32 -16.40
C ASN A 8 10.32 1.64 -15.48
N LYS A 9 10.96 0.57 -15.96
CA LYS A 9 11.97 -0.20 -15.23
C LYS A 9 13.20 0.62 -14.78
N ASP A 10 13.49 1.72 -15.49
CA ASP A 10 14.68 2.55 -15.30
C ASP A 10 14.41 3.77 -14.40
N PHE A 11 13.15 4.05 -14.03
CA PHE A 11 12.84 5.12 -13.08
C PHE A 11 13.34 4.76 -11.68
N ASN A 12 14.16 5.63 -11.08
CA ASN A 12 14.75 5.37 -9.78
C ASN A 12 13.95 6.02 -8.64
N PHE A 13 13.31 5.18 -7.83
CA PHE A 13 12.58 5.60 -6.62
C PHE A 13 13.48 5.77 -5.38
N GLU A 14 14.72 5.29 -5.44
CA GLU A 14 15.55 5.12 -4.25
C GLU A 14 15.87 6.44 -3.54
N GLY A 15 15.48 6.54 -2.27
CA GLY A 15 15.76 7.70 -1.42
C GLY A 15 14.89 8.91 -1.71
N ILE A 16 13.92 8.80 -2.63
CA ILE A 16 12.83 9.78 -2.74
C ILE A 16 11.96 9.66 -1.49
N PHE A 17 11.55 8.44 -1.14
CA PHE A 17 10.73 8.15 0.02
C PHE A 17 11.56 7.48 1.13
N PRO A 18 11.18 7.65 2.41
CA PRO A 18 10.31 8.71 2.94
C PRO A 18 11.00 10.08 3.02
N THR A 19 12.28 10.18 2.65
CA THR A 19 13.15 11.34 2.94
C THR A 19 12.63 12.66 2.36
N CYS A 20 12.42 12.73 1.05
CA CYS A 20 11.96 13.96 0.39
C CYS A 20 10.56 14.37 0.87
N ARG A 21 9.68 13.40 1.15
CA ARG A 21 8.37 13.63 1.76
C ARG A 21 8.48 14.30 3.13
N LYS A 22 9.32 13.75 4.02
CA LYS A 22 9.53 14.31 5.37
C LYS A 22 10.15 15.71 5.31
N GLU A 23 11.06 15.94 4.38
CA GLU A 23 11.61 17.28 4.12
C GLU A 23 10.53 18.25 3.62
N TYR A 24 9.71 17.85 2.66
CA TYR A 24 8.61 18.64 2.13
C TYR A 24 7.60 19.05 3.22
N GLU A 25 7.11 18.11 4.03
CA GLU A 25 6.16 18.43 5.11
C GLU A 25 6.79 19.32 6.19
N ARG A 26 8.08 19.13 6.46
CA ARG A 26 8.84 19.96 7.39
C ARG A 26 8.95 21.41 6.92
N VAL A 27 9.26 21.65 5.65
CA VAL A 27 9.42 23.02 5.13
C VAL A 27 8.07 23.73 5.01
N LYS A 28 7.02 22.98 4.62
CA LYS A 28 5.64 23.45 4.57
C LYS A 28 5.16 23.99 5.92
N GLY A 29 5.57 23.36 7.03
CA GLY A 29 5.14 23.76 8.38
C GLY A 29 5.88 24.96 8.99
N ARG A 30 7.12 25.26 8.58
CA ARG A 30 7.98 26.23 9.28
C ARG A 30 7.85 27.67 8.80
N ASP A 31 7.52 27.89 7.53
CA ASP A 31 7.73 29.18 6.91
C ASP A 31 6.46 29.86 6.40
N ARG A 32 5.52 30.08 7.34
CA ARG A 32 4.31 30.88 7.10
C ARG A 32 4.61 32.38 6.87
N GLY A 33 5.85 32.84 6.98
CA GLY A 33 6.20 34.20 6.54
C GLY A 33 6.58 34.22 5.06
N PHE A 34 7.24 33.17 4.60
CA PHE A 34 7.81 33.09 3.27
C PHE A 34 6.86 32.56 2.21
N TRP A 35 5.93 31.65 2.55
CA TRP A 35 4.90 31.18 1.62
C TRP A 35 4.09 32.30 0.95
N THR A 36 3.68 33.35 1.69
CA THR A 36 2.92 34.49 1.16
C THR A 36 3.71 35.28 0.13
N LYS A 37 5.05 35.22 0.15
CA LYS A 37 5.90 35.86 -0.86
C LYS A 37 5.75 35.22 -2.24
N PHE A 38 5.35 33.95 -2.30
CA PHE A 38 5.07 33.23 -3.56
C PHE A 38 3.63 33.38 -4.05
N SER A 39 2.70 33.84 -3.21
CA SER A 39 1.26 33.91 -3.52
C SER A 39 0.94 34.56 -4.87
N SER A 40 1.57 35.71 -5.15
CA SER A 40 1.39 36.45 -6.41
C SER A 40 1.88 35.67 -7.64
N MET A 41 3.04 35.02 -7.54
CA MET A 41 3.57 34.18 -8.62
C MET A 41 2.74 32.91 -8.80
N CYS A 42 2.22 32.34 -7.72
CA CYS A 42 1.34 31.19 -7.75
C CYS A 42 -0.05 31.50 -8.32
N SER A 43 -0.56 32.71 -8.09
CA SER A 43 -1.77 33.19 -8.77
C SER A 43 -1.56 33.27 -10.29
N ASP A 44 -0.37 33.69 -10.72
CA ASP A 44 -0.03 33.73 -12.15
C ASP A 44 0.16 32.32 -12.72
N PHE A 45 0.81 31.42 -11.98
CA PHE A 45 0.90 30.00 -12.36
C PHE A 45 -0.48 29.36 -12.56
N ARG A 46 -1.44 29.59 -11.65
CA ARG A 46 -2.83 29.13 -11.79
C ARG A 46 -3.44 29.55 -13.12
N ASN A 47 -3.23 30.81 -13.52
CA ASN A 47 -3.69 31.32 -14.81
C ASN A 47 -2.95 30.67 -15.98
N ASN A 48 -1.63 30.47 -15.86
CA ASN A 48 -0.80 29.85 -16.90
C ASN A 48 -1.18 28.38 -17.19
N ILE A 49 -1.76 27.67 -16.23
CA ILE A 49 -2.28 26.31 -16.40
C ILE A 49 -3.80 26.29 -16.65
N ASN A 50 -4.46 27.43 -16.88
CA ASN A 50 -5.89 27.50 -17.24
C ASN A 50 -6.81 26.66 -16.32
N VAL A 51 -6.60 26.70 -15.00
CA VAL A 51 -7.48 25.97 -14.05
C VAL A 51 -8.93 26.41 -14.24
N ILE A 52 -9.82 25.46 -14.53
CA ILE A 52 -11.25 25.71 -14.66
C ILE A 52 -11.89 25.66 -13.26
N GLY A 53 -12.32 26.81 -12.74
CA GLY A 53 -13.07 26.91 -11.48
C GLY A 53 -12.45 27.89 -10.47
N TYR A 54 -13.28 28.29 -9.50
CA TYR A 54 -12.91 29.15 -8.37
C TYR A 54 -12.36 28.32 -7.21
N ASP A 55 -11.23 27.64 -7.42
CA ASP A 55 -10.61 26.90 -6.32
C ASP A 55 -9.53 27.75 -5.62
N PHE A 56 -9.81 28.12 -4.37
CA PHE A 56 -9.00 29.06 -3.58
C PHE A 56 -7.64 28.46 -3.16
N HIS A 57 -7.50 27.13 -3.20
CA HIS A 57 -6.37 26.43 -2.59
C HIS A 57 -5.16 26.21 -3.52
N VAL A 58 -5.30 26.43 -4.83
CA VAL A 58 -4.20 26.24 -5.80
C VAL A 58 -2.99 27.11 -5.43
N SER A 59 -3.24 28.37 -5.08
CA SER A 59 -2.19 29.32 -4.74
C SER A 59 -1.43 28.92 -3.47
N ASP A 60 -2.12 28.36 -2.47
CA ASP A 60 -1.51 27.93 -1.21
C ASP A 60 -0.61 26.70 -1.43
N LEU A 61 -1.11 25.70 -2.16
CA LEU A 61 -0.35 24.49 -2.48
C LEU A 61 0.85 24.79 -3.39
N CYS A 62 0.67 25.67 -4.38
CA CYS A 62 1.79 26.17 -5.17
C CYS A 62 2.83 26.91 -4.31
N SER A 63 2.39 27.67 -3.30
CA SER A 63 3.32 28.38 -2.42
C SER A 63 4.18 27.40 -1.62
N TYR A 64 3.64 26.27 -1.17
CA TYR A 64 4.43 25.20 -0.54
C TYR A 64 5.47 24.61 -1.48
N LEU A 65 5.14 24.43 -2.76
CA LEU A 65 6.08 23.99 -3.78
C LEU A 65 7.21 25.02 -3.98
N GLY A 66 6.89 26.33 -3.98
CA GLY A 66 7.87 27.42 -4.06
C GLY A 66 8.84 27.43 -2.87
N VAL A 67 8.32 27.25 -1.64
CA VAL A 67 9.13 27.13 -0.42
C VAL A 67 10.04 25.90 -0.49
N TYR A 68 9.53 24.76 -0.97
CA TYR A 68 10.33 23.55 -1.11
C TYR A 68 11.46 23.71 -2.14
N LEU A 69 11.20 24.35 -3.28
CA LEU A 69 12.26 24.68 -4.24
C LEU A 69 13.34 25.59 -3.66
N HIS A 70 12.93 26.62 -2.90
CA HIS A 70 13.88 27.49 -2.21
C HIS A 70 14.74 26.71 -1.21
N HIS A 71 14.14 25.75 -0.50
CA HIS A 71 14.87 24.85 0.38
C HIS A 71 15.88 23.98 -0.40
N ILE A 72 15.49 23.42 -1.54
CA ILE A 72 16.39 22.61 -2.40
C ILE A 72 17.57 23.45 -2.90
N GLU A 73 17.34 24.71 -3.27
CA GLU A 73 18.37 25.63 -3.75
C GLU A 73 19.47 25.86 -2.72
N HIS A 74 19.08 26.09 -1.48
CA HIS A 74 19.99 26.43 -0.36
C HIS A 74 20.51 25.21 0.39
N ASN A 75 20.04 24.00 0.07
CA ASN A 75 20.59 22.79 0.64
C ASN A 75 21.96 22.47 -0.01
N THR A 76 22.97 22.25 0.83
CA THR A 76 24.35 21.93 0.43
C THR A 76 24.54 20.50 -0.03
N ASP A 77 23.56 19.63 0.21
CA ASP A 77 23.63 18.22 -0.17
C ASP A 77 23.57 18.05 -1.70
N ASN A 78 24.37 17.11 -2.22
CA ASN A 78 24.41 16.78 -3.66
C ASN A 78 23.14 16.08 -4.19
N ASP A 79 22.17 15.75 -3.33
CA ASP A 79 20.96 14.99 -3.67
C ASP A 79 19.82 15.84 -4.28
N LYS A 80 20.15 16.95 -4.95
CA LYS A 80 19.16 17.85 -5.59
C LYS A 80 18.26 17.12 -6.57
N LYS A 81 18.79 16.17 -7.34
CA LYS A 81 18.01 15.38 -8.31
C LYS A 81 16.79 14.71 -7.67
N ARG A 82 16.98 13.99 -6.56
CA ARG A 82 15.89 13.23 -5.89
C ARG A 82 14.82 14.15 -5.32
N ARG A 83 15.25 15.28 -4.74
CA ARG A 83 14.33 16.31 -4.24
C ARG A 83 13.53 16.97 -5.37
N CYS A 84 14.17 17.23 -6.50
CA CYS A 84 13.50 17.73 -7.71
C CYS A 84 12.50 16.73 -8.28
N LEU A 85 12.81 15.43 -8.30
CA LEU A 85 11.86 14.39 -8.69
C LEU A 85 10.61 14.40 -7.79
N TYR A 86 10.80 14.52 -6.47
CA TYR A 86 9.67 14.63 -5.54
C TYR A 86 8.86 15.93 -5.77
N PHE A 87 9.54 17.05 -6.02
CA PHE A 87 8.90 18.32 -6.38
C PHE A 87 8.05 18.17 -7.66
N PHE A 88 8.59 17.56 -8.72
CA PHE A 88 7.85 17.34 -9.97
C PHE A 88 6.63 16.45 -9.76
N TYR A 89 6.73 15.44 -8.91
CA TYR A 89 5.58 14.63 -8.52
C TYR A 89 4.50 15.48 -7.85
N LYS A 90 4.85 16.30 -6.87
CA LYS A 90 3.89 17.17 -6.19
C LYS A 90 3.33 18.28 -7.09
N LEU A 91 4.11 18.79 -8.03
CA LEU A 91 3.63 19.70 -9.06
C LEU A 91 2.60 19.03 -9.97
N LYS A 92 2.87 17.79 -10.40
CA LYS A 92 1.93 17.02 -11.22
C LYS A 92 0.66 16.67 -10.44
N ASP A 93 0.78 16.33 -9.16
CA ASP A 93 -0.34 16.09 -8.25
C ASP A 93 -1.22 17.34 -8.17
N LEU A 94 -0.62 18.50 -7.88
CA LEU A 94 -1.30 19.80 -7.88
C LEU A 94 -2.04 20.07 -9.19
N VAL A 95 -1.37 19.97 -10.33
CA VAL A 95 -1.98 20.22 -11.64
C VAL A 95 -3.13 19.25 -11.91
N SER A 96 -2.96 17.97 -11.59
CA SER A 96 -3.97 16.94 -11.80
C SER A 96 -5.20 17.13 -10.92
N THR A 97 -5.00 17.50 -9.64
CA THR A 97 -6.10 17.78 -8.69
C THR A 97 -7.02 18.90 -9.18
N TYR A 98 -6.48 19.90 -9.88
CA TYR A 98 -7.25 21.05 -10.36
C TYR A 98 -7.46 21.06 -11.87
N ASN A 99 -7.29 19.92 -12.56
CA ASN A 99 -7.47 19.79 -14.01
C ASN A 99 -6.72 20.86 -14.82
N GLY A 100 -5.51 21.22 -14.37
CA GLY A 100 -4.67 22.21 -15.05
C GLY A 100 -4.12 21.68 -16.37
N GLN A 101 -3.92 22.61 -17.30
CA GLN A 101 -3.36 22.37 -18.63
C GLN A 101 -1.84 22.50 -18.61
N CYS A 102 -1.16 21.41 -18.27
CA CYS A 102 0.23 21.14 -18.65
C CYS A 102 0.46 19.62 -18.56
N TYR A 103 1.17 19.05 -19.53
CA TYR A 103 1.17 17.60 -19.74
C TYR A 103 2.50 16.93 -19.40
N THR A 104 3.60 17.68 -19.53
CA THR A 104 4.94 17.18 -19.22
C THR A 104 5.51 17.89 -17.99
N THR A 105 6.42 17.23 -17.30
CA THR A 105 7.15 17.81 -16.17
C THR A 105 7.81 19.14 -16.54
N ASN A 106 8.49 19.19 -17.70
CA ASN A 106 9.14 20.40 -18.18
C ASN A 106 8.14 21.53 -18.45
N GLU A 107 7.06 21.25 -19.19
CA GLU A 107 6.03 22.24 -19.50
C GLU A 107 5.37 22.80 -18.23
N CYS A 108 4.99 21.93 -17.29
CA CYS A 108 4.38 22.35 -16.04
C CYS A 108 5.33 23.24 -15.22
N TYR A 109 6.60 22.86 -15.15
CA TYR A 109 7.57 23.61 -14.38
C TYR A 109 7.91 24.95 -15.05
N GLU A 110 8.05 24.99 -16.37
CA GLU A 110 8.20 26.22 -17.14
C GLU A 110 7.04 27.19 -16.88
N LYS A 111 5.79 26.71 -16.95
CA LYS A 111 4.60 27.51 -16.62
C LYS A 111 4.62 28.02 -15.17
N MET A 112 5.20 27.26 -14.25
CA MET A 112 5.34 27.64 -12.84
C MET A 112 6.38 28.73 -12.62
N ILE A 113 7.53 28.66 -13.29
CA ILE A 113 8.59 29.67 -13.20
C ILE A 113 8.34 30.89 -14.08
N GLN A 114 7.44 30.79 -15.06
CA GLN A 114 7.07 31.87 -15.95
C GLN A 114 6.29 32.94 -15.18
N GLY A 115 6.93 34.08 -14.95
CA GLY A 115 6.23 35.29 -14.51
C GLY A 115 5.19 35.71 -15.55
N TYR A 116 4.07 36.25 -15.08
CA TYR A 116 3.04 36.83 -15.93
C TYR A 116 3.62 38.01 -16.72
N LYS A 117 3.61 37.87 -18.05
CA LYS A 117 3.96 38.93 -18.99
C LYS A 117 2.66 39.49 -19.59
N PRO A 118 2.14 40.62 -19.10
CA PRO A 118 0.97 41.23 -19.73
C PRO A 118 1.31 41.65 -21.17
N GLN A 119 0.34 41.57 -22.09
CA GLN A 119 0.50 42.08 -23.47
C GLN A 119 0.85 43.58 -23.47
N PHE A 120 0.39 44.33 -22.46
CA PHE A 120 0.71 45.73 -22.23
C PHE A 120 0.96 45.95 -20.74
N GLY A 121 2.18 46.35 -20.35
CA GLY A 121 2.52 46.67 -18.97
C GLY A 121 3.95 46.30 -18.57
N LYS A 122 4.40 46.83 -17.42
CA LYS A 122 5.67 46.43 -16.81
C LYS A 122 5.54 45.02 -16.20
N PRO A 123 6.61 44.21 -16.20
CA PRO A 123 6.62 42.94 -15.48
C PRO A 123 6.20 43.14 -14.03
N LYS A 124 5.38 42.24 -13.49
CA LYS A 124 5.04 42.25 -12.06
C LYS A 124 6.33 42.10 -11.24
N ASN A 125 6.47 42.91 -10.20
CA ASN A 125 7.55 42.73 -9.21
C ASN A 125 7.08 41.74 -8.15
N TYR A 126 7.67 40.55 -8.13
CA TYR A 126 7.32 39.50 -7.17
C TYR A 126 8.17 39.62 -5.89
N PRO A 127 7.57 39.52 -4.68
CA PRO A 127 8.32 39.52 -3.43
C PRO A 127 9.31 38.34 -3.30
N ALA A 128 9.01 37.21 -3.95
CA ALA A 128 9.91 36.08 -4.13
C ALA A 128 9.73 35.48 -5.54
N LYS A 129 10.79 34.88 -6.06
CA LYS A 129 10.77 34.17 -7.34
C LYS A 129 10.92 32.68 -7.10
N ILE A 130 10.19 31.88 -7.87
CA ILE A 130 10.35 30.43 -7.86
C ILE A 130 11.75 30.09 -8.39
N SER A 131 12.47 29.27 -7.63
CA SER A 131 13.84 28.89 -7.97
C SER A 131 13.89 28.06 -9.25
N HIS A 132 14.97 28.22 -10.02
CA HIS A 132 15.30 27.43 -11.20
C HIS A 132 16.15 26.19 -10.90
N VAL A 133 16.37 25.87 -9.62
CA VAL A 133 17.28 24.79 -9.18
C VAL A 133 16.97 23.43 -9.83
N CYS A 134 15.70 23.18 -10.19
CA CYS A 134 15.30 21.92 -10.80
C CYS A 134 15.31 21.91 -12.33
N ASN A 135 15.64 23.02 -13.01
CA ASN A 135 15.54 23.14 -14.47
C ASN A 135 16.34 22.04 -15.19
N VAL A 136 17.56 21.78 -14.70
CA VAL A 136 18.47 20.79 -15.27
C VAL A 136 17.95 19.34 -15.20
N TYR A 137 16.91 19.09 -14.39
CA TYR A 137 16.31 17.78 -14.24
C TYR A 137 14.94 17.65 -14.94
N ALA A 138 14.34 18.74 -15.40
CA ALA A 138 12.94 18.73 -15.85
C ALA A 138 12.74 18.00 -17.19
N ALA A 139 13.67 18.18 -18.14
CA ALA A 139 13.58 17.58 -19.48
C ALA A 139 13.72 16.05 -19.45
N ASP A 140 14.72 15.53 -18.73
CA ASP A 140 15.07 14.11 -18.73
C ASP A 140 14.25 13.27 -17.72
N ASN A 141 13.44 13.90 -16.88
CA ASN A 141 12.73 13.23 -15.79
C ASN A 141 11.22 13.48 -15.86
N ASN A 142 10.65 13.38 -17.05
CA ASN A 142 9.20 13.43 -17.23
C ASN A 142 8.53 12.29 -16.44
N ILE A 143 7.66 12.66 -15.50
CA ILE A 143 6.88 11.68 -14.73
C ILE A 143 5.66 11.32 -15.57
N ASP A 144 5.66 10.12 -16.15
CA ASP A 144 4.51 9.60 -16.91
C ASP A 144 3.31 9.30 -15.99
N HIS A 145 2.20 8.84 -16.56
CA HIS A 145 0.99 8.53 -15.79
C HIS A 145 1.20 7.39 -14.79
N ASN A 146 1.86 6.30 -15.20
CA ASN A 146 2.04 5.13 -14.35
C ASN A 146 3.02 5.40 -13.20
N THR A 147 4.11 6.09 -13.49
CA THR A 147 5.10 6.55 -12.50
C THR A 147 4.43 7.47 -11.49
N PHE A 148 3.59 8.40 -11.95
CA PHE A 148 2.80 9.27 -11.07
C PHE A 148 1.91 8.47 -10.11
N GLN A 149 1.18 7.47 -10.59
CA GLN A 149 0.35 6.61 -9.75
C GLN A 149 1.18 5.85 -8.70
N VAL A 150 2.33 5.29 -9.10
CA VAL A 150 3.24 4.60 -8.16
C VAL A 150 3.77 5.56 -7.09
N MET A 151 4.18 6.77 -7.46
CA MET A 151 4.63 7.79 -6.49
C MET A 151 3.50 8.18 -5.53
N LYS A 152 2.26 8.26 -6.01
CA LYS A 152 1.08 8.53 -5.18
C LYS A 152 0.82 7.40 -4.18
N TYR A 153 0.90 6.14 -4.61
CA TYR A 153 0.79 5.00 -3.70
C TYR A 153 1.92 4.96 -2.68
N LEU A 154 3.17 5.26 -3.06
CA LEU A 154 4.29 5.35 -2.13
C LEU A 154 4.09 6.47 -1.10
N ASP A 155 3.61 7.64 -1.53
CA ASP A 155 3.33 8.75 -0.62
C ASP A 155 2.23 8.38 0.38
N ASP A 156 1.13 7.77 -0.08
CA ASP A 156 0.03 7.30 0.79
C ASP A 156 0.48 6.18 1.74
N LEU A 157 1.27 5.22 1.26
CA LEU A 157 1.87 4.16 2.09
C LEU A 157 2.64 4.77 3.27
N HIS A 158 3.50 5.74 3.00
CA HIS A 158 4.29 6.41 4.02
C HIS A 158 3.46 7.38 4.89
N ILE A 159 2.38 7.96 4.39
CA ILE A 159 1.41 8.71 5.20
C ILE A 159 0.78 7.78 6.23
N LYS A 160 0.21 6.66 5.78
CA LYS A 160 -0.46 5.69 6.65
C LYS A 160 0.51 5.08 7.65
N PHE A 161 1.73 4.76 7.24
CA PHE A 161 2.72 4.21 8.17
C PHE A 161 3.16 5.19 9.25
N GLU A 162 3.33 6.48 8.93
CA GLU A 162 3.60 7.49 9.96
C GLU A 162 2.39 7.72 10.87
N TYR A 163 1.17 7.66 10.34
CA TYR A 163 -0.05 7.69 11.14
C TYR A 163 -0.10 6.52 12.14
N LEU A 164 0.20 5.30 11.69
CA LEU A 164 0.34 4.12 12.55
C LEU A 164 1.37 4.33 13.66
N LYS A 165 2.52 4.95 13.39
CA LYS A 165 3.56 5.21 14.40
C LYS A 165 3.16 6.26 15.43
N SER A 166 2.40 7.27 15.02
CA SER A 166 2.02 8.40 15.87
C SER A 166 0.87 8.10 16.84
N THR A 167 0.14 7.01 16.61
CA THR A 167 -1.00 6.61 17.45
C THR A 167 -0.49 5.87 18.69
N ASN A 168 -0.35 6.58 19.81
CA ASN A 168 0.04 6.02 21.13
C ASN A 168 -1.05 5.15 21.79
N GLN A 169 -2.08 4.72 21.05
CA GLN A 169 -3.23 4.04 21.62
C GLN A 169 -2.97 2.53 21.72
N LYS A 170 -3.40 1.94 22.84
CA LYS A 170 -3.54 0.49 22.99
C LYS A 170 -4.36 -0.05 21.81
N THR A 171 -3.98 -1.23 21.31
CA THR A 171 -4.67 -1.98 20.25
C THR A 171 -6.17 -1.71 20.24
N ASN A 172 -6.64 -1.03 19.20
CA ASN A 172 -8.05 -0.80 18.96
C ASN A 172 -8.37 -1.08 17.48
N LYS A 173 -9.64 -1.29 17.18
CA LYS A 173 -10.13 -1.65 15.84
C LYS A 173 -9.62 -0.68 14.76
N HIS A 174 -9.57 0.61 15.06
CA HIS A 174 -9.12 1.64 14.13
C HIS A 174 -7.64 1.49 13.74
N LEU A 175 -6.78 1.10 14.69
CA LEU A 175 -5.37 0.84 14.43
C LEU A 175 -5.19 -0.36 13.49
N CYS A 176 -6.01 -1.40 13.67
CA CYS A 176 -6.05 -2.55 12.77
C CYS A 176 -6.49 -2.19 11.36
N ASP A 177 -7.58 -1.42 11.24
CA ASP A 177 -8.09 -0.98 9.95
C ASP A 177 -7.03 -0.15 9.21
N SER A 178 -6.39 0.79 9.91
CA SER A 178 -5.28 1.59 9.37
C SER A 178 -4.08 0.73 8.94
N ASN A 179 -3.81 -0.34 9.69
CA ASN A 179 -2.73 -1.27 9.38
C ASN A 179 -3.03 -2.08 8.12
N ASN A 180 -4.25 -2.57 8.00
CA ASN A 180 -4.71 -3.30 6.83
C ASN A 180 -4.66 -2.42 5.58
N GLU A 181 -5.13 -1.17 5.67
CA GLU A 181 -5.02 -0.22 4.56
C GLU A 181 -3.56 0.03 4.13
N CYS A 182 -2.64 0.11 5.09
CA CYS A 182 -1.21 0.26 4.82
C CYS A 182 -0.67 -0.96 4.05
N MET A 183 -1.04 -2.17 4.48
CA MET A 183 -0.62 -3.41 3.82
C MET A 183 -1.28 -3.62 2.45
N ASP A 184 -2.53 -3.22 2.27
CA ASP A 184 -3.21 -3.28 0.97
C ASP A 184 -2.49 -2.43 -0.08
N ILE A 185 -1.96 -1.26 0.30
CA ILE A 185 -1.16 -0.43 -0.60
C ILE A 185 0.19 -1.08 -0.89
N TYR A 186 0.85 -1.65 0.13
CA TYR A 186 2.10 -2.38 -0.04
C TYR A 186 1.94 -3.55 -1.01
N ASP A 187 0.87 -4.32 -0.90
CA ASP A 187 0.60 -5.48 -1.77
C ASP A 187 0.34 -5.04 -3.21
N LYS A 188 -0.43 -3.96 -3.41
CA LYS A 188 -0.62 -3.35 -4.73
C LYS A 188 0.70 -2.91 -5.36
N LEU A 189 1.54 -2.20 -4.61
CA LEU A 189 2.85 -1.76 -5.07
C LEU A 189 3.78 -2.95 -5.38
N SER A 190 3.71 -4.01 -4.56
CA SER A 190 4.46 -5.25 -4.77
C SER A 190 4.04 -5.97 -6.04
N GLU A 191 2.74 -5.99 -6.35
CA GLU A 191 2.22 -6.53 -7.60
C GLU A 191 2.69 -5.71 -8.82
N ILE A 192 2.63 -4.38 -8.75
CA ILE A 192 3.14 -3.48 -9.79
C ILE A 192 4.64 -3.71 -10.01
N ASN A 193 5.41 -3.85 -8.92
CA ASN A 193 6.83 -4.13 -8.98
C ASN A 193 7.13 -5.49 -9.62
N ARG A 194 6.36 -6.54 -9.30
CA ARG A 194 6.50 -7.87 -9.91
C ARG A 194 6.29 -7.83 -11.42
N LYS A 195 5.33 -7.02 -11.89
CA LYS A 195 5.04 -6.85 -13.33
C LYS A 195 6.10 -6.02 -14.05
N SER A 196 6.52 -4.91 -13.45
CA SER A 196 7.46 -3.95 -14.05
C SER A 196 8.94 -4.32 -13.90
N GLN A 197 9.27 -5.16 -12.91
CA GLN A 197 10.64 -5.51 -12.54
C GLN A 197 11.53 -4.28 -12.22
N ASN A 198 10.94 -3.20 -11.73
CA ASN A 198 11.67 -1.97 -11.41
C ASN A 198 12.54 -2.15 -10.14
N LYS A 199 13.86 -2.08 -10.30
CA LYS A 199 14.81 -2.30 -9.19
C LYS A 199 14.72 -1.22 -8.09
N GLY A 200 14.48 0.04 -8.47
CA GLY A 200 14.36 1.15 -7.53
C GLY A 200 13.11 1.02 -6.65
N LEU A 201 11.98 0.66 -7.24
CA LEU A 201 10.72 0.39 -6.53
C LEU A 201 10.89 -0.81 -5.60
N LYS A 202 11.50 -1.90 -6.09
CA LYS A 202 11.82 -3.05 -5.23
C LYS A 202 12.63 -2.64 -4.01
N SER A 203 13.70 -1.88 -4.20
CA SER A 203 14.54 -1.43 -3.09
C SER A 203 13.78 -0.56 -2.08
N GLU A 204 12.88 0.30 -2.55
CA GLU A 204 12.05 1.14 -1.68
C GLU A 204 11.07 0.30 -0.86
N LEU A 205 10.43 -0.70 -1.49
CA LEU A 205 9.52 -1.63 -0.82
C LEU A 205 10.23 -2.52 0.21
N ASP A 206 11.43 -3.01 -0.11
CA ASP A 206 12.24 -3.81 0.81
C ASP A 206 12.63 -2.99 2.06
N LYS A 207 13.03 -1.71 1.87
CA LYS A 207 13.33 -0.78 2.98
C LYS A 207 12.09 -0.51 3.83
N PHE A 208 10.96 -0.20 3.19
CA PHE A 208 9.69 -0.01 3.89
C PHE A 208 9.30 -1.24 4.70
N LYS A 209 9.35 -2.44 4.11
CA LYS A 209 8.96 -3.69 4.76
C LYS A 209 9.83 -3.99 5.98
N SER A 210 11.14 -3.77 5.88
CA SER A 210 12.06 -3.88 7.01
C SER A 210 11.69 -2.94 8.16
N ASP A 211 11.40 -1.67 7.87
CA ASP A 211 10.99 -0.70 8.89
C ASP A 211 9.63 -1.03 9.51
N TYR A 212 8.68 -1.48 8.69
CA TYR A 212 7.36 -1.90 9.10
C TYR A 212 7.42 -3.13 10.02
N ASP A 213 8.17 -4.17 9.65
CA ASP A 213 8.31 -5.40 10.44
C ASP A 213 8.95 -5.11 11.80
N LYS A 214 9.94 -4.21 11.83
CA LYS A 214 10.55 -3.73 13.08
C LYS A 214 9.53 -3.01 13.97
N TYR A 215 8.68 -2.18 13.37
CA TYR A 215 7.62 -1.46 14.08
C TYR A 215 6.56 -2.41 14.65
N VAL A 216 5.97 -3.27 13.82
CA VAL A 216 4.90 -4.20 14.20
C VAL A 216 5.38 -5.21 15.24
N LYS A 217 6.64 -5.67 15.16
CA LYS A 217 7.22 -6.55 16.18
C LYS A 217 7.23 -5.91 17.57
N SER A 218 7.45 -4.59 17.63
CA SER A 218 7.52 -3.85 18.89
C SER A 218 6.15 -3.33 19.33
N ASN A 219 5.23 -3.12 18.38
CA ASN A 219 3.91 -2.52 18.57
C ASN A 219 2.89 -3.26 17.69
N PRO A 220 2.46 -4.48 18.06
CA PRO A 220 1.53 -5.23 17.25
C PRO A 220 0.21 -4.45 17.14
N PRO A 221 -0.21 -4.03 15.93
CA PRO A 221 -1.38 -3.17 15.77
C PRO A 221 -2.69 -3.93 15.99
N CYS A 222 -2.64 -5.27 15.90
CA CYS A 222 -3.78 -6.18 16.04
C CYS A 222 -3.48 -7.34 16.99
N GLU A 223 -4.50 -7.76 17.76
CA GLU A 223 -4.40 -8.92 18.67
C GLU A 223 -3.96 -10.20 17.94
N ASP A 224 -4.51 -10.46 16.75
CA ASP A 224 -4.16 -11.65 15.97
C ASP A 224 -2.68 -11.67 15.53
N GLN A 225 -2.11 -10.50 15.23
CA GLN A 225 -0.69 -10.38 14.90
C GLN A 225 0.21 -10.52 16.14
N ALA A 226 -0.22 -10.00 17.29
CA ALA A 226 0.47 -10.22 18.56
C ALA A 226 0.53 -11.72 18.91
N ASN A 227 -0.59 -12.42 18.73
CA ASN A 227 -0.71 -13.85 18.98
C ASN A 227 0.17 -14.68 18.01
N LEU A 228 0.21 -14.34 16.72
CA LEU A 228 1.08 -14.99 15.74
C LEU A 228 2.58 -14.77 16.05
N LEU A 229 2.97 -13.55 16.44
CA LEU A 229 4.35 -13.23 16.84
C LEU A 229 4.76 -13.95 18.12
N TYR A 230 3.85 -14.08 19.09
CA TYR A 230 4.07 -14.83 20.32
C TYR A 230 4.28 -16.32 20.03
N LEU A 231 3.47 -16.91 19.14
CA LEU A 231 3.62 -18.31 18.71
C LEU A 231 4.93 -18.55 17.96
N SER A 232 5.36 -17.61 17.11
CA SER A 232 6.63 -17.67 16.37
C SER A 232 7.87 -17.44 17.25
N SER A 233 7.74 -16.63 18.30
CA SER A 233 8.81 -16.35 19.27
C SER A 233 8.92 -17.43 20.36
N GLY A 234 7.96 -18.36 20.42
CA GLY A 234 8.02 -19.58 21.22
C GLY A 234 9.12 -20.51 20.71
N SER A 235 10.36 -20.19 21.07
CA SER A 235 11.56 -21.03 21.04
C SER A 235 11.44 -22.36 20.27
N ASN A 236 11.99 -22.38 19.06
CA ASN A 236 12.16 -23.56 18.18
C ASN A 236 12.92 -24.74 18.84
N THR A 237 13.39 -24.61 20.08
CA THR A 237 13.91 -25.72 20.88
C THR A 237 12.82 -26.66 21.39
N GLY A 238 11.56 -26.21 21.51
CA GLY A 238 10.43 -27.06 21.93
C GLY A 238 9.86 -27.95 20.83
N ILE A 239 9.89 -27.48 19.57
CA ILE A 239 9.28 -28.19 18.43
C ILE A 239 10.11 -29.40 18.02
N ALA A 240 11.45 -29.29 18.05
CA ALA A 240 12.32 -30.43 17.80
C ALA A 240 12.15 -31.52 18.88
N VAL A 241 12.10 -31.16 20.16
CA VAL A 241 11.91 -32.13 21.25
C VAL A 241 10.53 -32.79 21.19
N SER A 242 9.50 -32.06 20.77
CA SER A 242 8.14 -32.60 20.61
C SER A 242 8.01 -33.60 19.46
N THR A 243 8.61 -33.32 18.29
CA THR A 243 8.56 -34.27 17.17
C THR A 243 9.33 -35.54 17.45
N PHE A 244 10.49 -35.47 18.12
CA PHE A 244 11.22 -36.68 18.54
C PHE A 244 10.45 -37.50 19.57
N ALA A 245 9.77 -36.87 20.53
CA ALA A 245 8.93 -37.58 21.49
C ALA A 245 7.76 -38.30 20.80
N ILE A 246 7.09 -37.65 19.85
CA ILE A 246 6.00 -38.25 19.06
C ILE A 246 6.53 -39.42 18.21
N ILE A 247 7.68 -39.27 17.56
CA ILE A 247 8.30 -40.35 16.77
C ILE A 247 8.69 -41.53 17.67
N ILE A 248 9.25 -41.29 18.85
CA ILE A 248 9.59 -42.34 19.82
C ILE A 248 8.33 -43.05 20.31
N ILE A 249 7.27 -42.32 20.64
CA ILE A 249 5.98 -42.90 21.05
C ILE A 249 5.40 -43.75 19.92
N LEU A 250 5.38 -43.25 18.69
CA LEU A 250 4.93 -44.01 17.51
C LEU A 250 5.80 -45.26 17.26
N PHE A 251 7.12 -45.17 17.46
CA PHE A 251 8.03 -46.30 17.30
C PHE A 251 7.84 -47.36 18.39
N VAL A 252 7.62 -46.95 19.63
CA VAL A 252 7.28 -47.84 20.76
C VAL A 252 5.93 -48.50 20.49
N LEU A 253 4.90 -47.73 20.11
CA LEU A 253 3.59 -48.26 19.76
C LEU A 253 3.67 -49.24 18.59
N TYR A 254 4.39 -48.92 17.52
CA TYR A 254 4.58 -49.81 16.37
C TYR A 254 5.31 -51.11 16.75
N LYS A 255 6.36 -51.02 17.58
CA LYS A 255 7.12 -52.19 18.04
C LYS A 255 6.30 -53.07 18.98
N VAL A 256 5.50 -52.45 19.85
CA VAL A 256 4.56 -53.11 20.76
C VAL A 256 3.41 -53.74 19.97
N GLU A 257 2.88 -53.06 18.96
CA GLU A 257 1.84 -53.54 18.06
C GLU A 257 2.33 -54.69 17.17
N LYS A 258 3.61 -54.72 16.76
CA LYS A 258 4.18 -55.86 16.03
C LYS A 258 4.33 -57.10 16.93
N LYS A 259 4.69 -56.92 18.22
CA LYS A 259 4.71 -58.01 19.21
C LYS A 259 3.29 -58.46 19.61
N LEU A 260 2.35 -57.53 19.74
CA LEU A 260 0.95 -57.83 20.01
C LEU A 260 0.25 -58.46 18.82
N ASN A 261 0.54 -58.06 17.57
CA ASN A 261 -0.02 -58.71 16.38
C ASN A 261 0.45 -60.16 16.24
N ILE A 262 1.68 -60.50 16.64
CA ILE A 262 2.14 -61.91 16.70
C ILE A 262 1.32 -62.72 17.72
N LEU A 263 0.96 -62.12 18.86
CA LEU A 263 0.08 -62.74 19.87
C LEU A 263 -1.41 -62.76 19.44
N TYR A 264 -1.87 -61.72 18.74
CA TYR A 264 -3.27 -61.53 18.37
C TYR A 264 -3.69 -62.40 17.19
N TYR A 265 -2.81 -62.58 16.21
CA TYR A 265 -3.06 -63.44 15.04
C TYR A 265 -3.12 -64.92 15.39
N THR A 266 -2.47 -65.32 16.49
CA THR A 266 -2.38 -66.72 16.90
C THR A 266 -3.55 -67.15 17.80
N VAL A 267 -4.23 -66.22 18.49
CA VAL A 267 -5.28 -66.58 19.49
C VAL A 267 -6.65 -65.93 19.24
N PHE A 268 -6.75 -64.70 18.72
CA PHE A 268 -8.02 -63.94 18.73
C PHE A 268 -8.60 -63.59 17.34
N GLY A 269 -8.00 -64.04 16.24
CA GLY A 269 -8.40 -63.71 14.86
C GLY A 269 -9.85 -64.04 14.45
N LYS A 270 -10.57 -64.88 15.21
CA LYS A 270 -12.00 -65.21 14.93
C LYS A 270 -13.01 -64.31 15.65
N PHE A 271 -12.66 -63.64 16.76
CA PHE A 271 -13.64 -62.93 17.59
C PHE A 271 -13.92 -61.48 17.14
N LEU A 272 -12.95 -60.78 16.54
CA LEU A 272 -13.12 -59.37 16.14
C LEU A 272 -13.73 -59.12 14.76
N LYS A 273 -14.04 -60.18 13.98
CA LYS A 273 -14.55 -60.00 12.61
C LYS A 273 -15.99 -59.46 12.56
N SER A 274 -16.76 -59.64 13.63
CA SER A 274 -18.19 -59.26 13.69
C SER A 274 -18.42 -57.78 14.08
N PRO A 275 -17.78 -57.22 15.12
CA PRO A 275 -18.02 -55.84 15.55
C PRO A 275 -17.57 -54.79 14.51
N VAL A 276 -16.43 -55.03 13.85
CA VAL A 276 -15.86 -54.11 12.86
C VAL A 276 -16.77 -53.95 11.64
N LYS A 277 -17.52 -55.00 11.27
CA LYS A 277 -18.48 -54.97 10.16
C LYS A 277 -19.71 -54.10 10.48
N LYS A 278 -20.12 -54.00 11.75
CA LYS A 278 -21.21 -53.11 12.20
C LYS A 278 -20.79 -51.65 12.19
N VAL A 279 -19.58 -51.33 12.68
CA VAL A 279 -19.07 -49.95 12.70
C VAL A 279 -18.88 -49.41 11.28
N LYS A 280 -18.35 -50.23 10.35
CA LYS A 280 -18.18 -49.83 8.94
C LYS A 280 -19.51 -49.53 8.23
N ARG A 281 -20.61 -50.18 8.63
CA ARG A 281 -21.96 -49.88 8.11
C ARG A 281 -22.50 -48.56 8.66
N SER A 282 -22.23 -48.23 9.93
CA SER A 282 -22.66 -46.96 10.54
C SER A 282 -21.94 -45.75 9.93
N LEU A 283 -20.63 -45.85 9.69
CA LEU A 283 -19.86 -44.78 9.03
C LEU A 283 -20.28 -44.54 7.56
N LYS A 284 -20.73 -45.59 6.85
CA LYS A 284 -21.24 -45.44 5.48
C LYS A 284 -22.62 -44.76 5.44
N LYS A 285 -23.40 -44.83 6.53
CA LYS A 285 -24.71 -44.18 6.66
C LYS A 285 -24.55 -42.66 6.87
N ASN A 286 -23.62 -42.24 7.74
CA ASN A 286 -23.32 -40.82 7.99
C ASN A 286 -22.78 -40.05 6.76
N LYS A 287 -22.12 -40.72 5.81
CA LYS A 287 -21.61 -40.07 4.60
C LYS A 287 -22.72 -39.63 3.64
N ASN A 288 -23.86 -40.33 3.63
CA ASN A 288 -25.02 -39.96 2.80
C ASN A 288 -25.81 -38.79 3.43
N ASP A 289 -25.94 -38.77 4.76
CA ASP A 289 -26.68 -37.71 5.46
C ASP A 289 -25.95 -36.36 5.37
N HIS A 290 -24.61 -36.36 5.37
CA HIS A 290 -23.80 -35.16 5.15
C HIS A 290 -23.88 -34.63 3.70
N PHE A 291 -24.09 -35.50 2.72
CA PHE A 291 -24.29 -35.08 1.31
C PHE A 291 -25.65 -34.42 1.09
N ASN A 292 -26.69 -34.90 1.79
CA ASN A 292 -28.04 -34.30 1.72
C ASN A 292 -28.10 -32.91 2.36
N LEU A 293 -27.31 -32.65 3.41
CA LEU A 293 -27.21 -31.33 4.04
C LEU A 293 -26.52 -30.30 3.13
N ILE A 294 -25.42 -30.66 2.46
CA ILE A 294 -24.71 -29.76 1.54
C ILE A 294 -25.63 -29.36 0.37
N TYR A 295 -26.38 -30.32 -0.19
CA TYR A 295 -27.28 -30.07 -1.31
C TYR A 295 -28.47 -29.17 -0.96
N SER A 296 -28.96 -29.18 0.30
CA SER A 296 -30.04 -28.29 0.71
C SER A 296 -29.60 -26.82 0.87
N PHE A 297 -28.32 -26.59 1.20
CA PHE A 297 -27.78 -25.23 1.31
C PHE A 297 -27.54 -24.59 -0.06
N GLU A 298 -27.12 -25.35 -1.07
CA GLU A 298 -26.91 -24.84 -2.44
C GLU A 298 -28.23 -24.46 -3.13
N ASN A 299 -29.32 -25.22 -2.93
CA ASN A 299 -30.63 -24.87 -3.48
C ASN A 299 -31.22 -23.60 -2.84
N ALA A 300 -31.03 -23.40 -1.53
CA ALA A 300 -31.53 -22.21 -0.84
C ALA A 300 -30.83 -20.90 -1.27
N GLN A 301 -29.56 -20.98 -1.68
CA GLN A 301 -28.82 -19.82 -2.21
C GLN A 301 -29.27 -19.44 -3.63
N ASN A 302 -29.61 -20.40 -4.47
CA ASN A 302 -30.04 -20.12 -5.85
C ASN A 302 -31.44 -19.47 -5.92
N ASP A 303 -32.36 -19.84 -5.03
CA ASP A 303 -33.70 -19.23 -4.95
C ASP A 303 -33.67 -17.77 -4.43
N SER A 304 -32.66 -17.43 -3.63
CA SER A 304 -32.43 -16.05 -3.15
C SER A 304 -31.86 -15.14 -4.23
N TYR A 305 -31.12 -15.69 -5.19
CA TYR A 305 -30.50 -14.91 -6.27
C TYR A 305 -31.49 -14.58 -7.39
N TYR A 306 -32.42 -15.49 -7.70
CA TYR A 306 -33.39 -15.29 -8.78
C TYR A 306 -34.50 -14.27 -8.46
N ASN A 307 -34.83 -14.06 -7.18
CA ASN A 307 -35.90 -13.15 -6.76
C ASN A 307 -35.48 -11.66 -6.71
N ASN A 308 -34.19 -11.34 -6.83
CA ASN A 308 -33.68 -9.97 -6.70
C ASN A 308 -33.54 -9.19 -8.02
N HIS A 309 -34.01 -9.74 -9.15
CA HIS A 309 -33.89 -9.07 -10.47
C HIS A 309 -35.22 -8.70 -11.13
N ARG A 310 -36.30 -8.61 -10.37
CA ARG A 310 -37.60 -8.18 -10.90
C ARG A 310 -37.90 -6.72 -10.54
N ILE A 311 -37.14 -5.79 -11.12
CA ILE A 311 -37.48 -4.35 -11.13
C ILE A 311 -38.41 -4.12 -12.31
N ALA A 312 -39.67 -3.79 -12.03
CA ALA A 312 -40.67 -3.42 -13.01
C ALA A 312 -40.47 -1.97 -13.46
N TYR A 313 -40.41 -1.74 -14.77
CA TYR A 313 -40.54 -0.41 -15.37
C TYR A 313 -42.03 -0.05 -15.48
N SER A 314 -42.44 1.05 -14.85
CA SER A 314 -43.69 1.74 -15.18
C SER A 314 -43.37 2.97 -16.02
N SER A 315 -43.80 2.96 -17.28
CA SER A 315 -43.84 4.13 -18.16
C SER A 315 -45.01 5.03 -17.76
N VAL A 316 -44.80 6.34 -17.81
CA VAL A 316 -45.81 7.37 -17.57
C VAL A 316 -46.20 7.98 -18.91
N ASP A 317 -47.50 8.02 -19.18
CA ASP A 317 -48.16 8.88 -20.18
C ASP A 317 -48.25 10.33 -19.69
#